data_AF-A0A9W5IVB5-F1
#
_entry.id   AF-A0A9W5IVB5-F1
#
_cell.length_a   1.000
_cell.length_b   1.000
_cell.length_c   1.000
_cell.angle_alpha   90.00
_cell.angle_beta   90.00
_cell.angle_gamma   90.00
#
_symmetry.space_group_name_H-M   'P 1'
#
loop_
_entity.id
_entity.type
_entity.pdbx_description
1 polymer ?
#
loop_
_entity_poly.entity_id
_entity_poly.type
_entity_poly.pdbx_seq_one_letter_code
_entity_poly.pdbx_strand_id
1 'polypeptide(L)'
;MNVLHTVLILSAAAALTACATTPEQKAARAAAQKRYEQNLQISLAAQCDKATAELMRQQFEQADNPAPPTAKQKEFRLKYVDKVSDPMFQACYKMAWQNYIAQQQLREARYYYDDWGFYHPFYRPPFWW
;
A
#
# COMPACT_ATOMS: atom_id res chain seq x y z
N MET A 1 -14.62 -36.19 -34.18
CA MET A 1 -14.62 -35.89 -32.72
C MET A 1 -13.28 -35.33 -32.22
N ASN A 2 -12.40 -34.78 -33.06
CA ASN A 2 -11.05 -34.33 -32.63
C ASN A 2 -10.85 -32.81 -32.55
N VAL A 3 -11.66 -32.00 -33.24
CA VAL A 3 -11.45 -30.54 -33.32
C VAL A 3 -11.89 -29.81 -32.04
N LEU A 4 -12.95 -30.30 -31.38
CA LEU A 4 -13.42 -29.76 -30.11
C LEU A 4 -12.45 -30.03 -28.95
N HIS A 5 -11.81 -31.20 -28.95
CA HIS A 5 -10.80 -31.53 -27.94
C HIS A 5 -9.50 -30.75 -28.14
N THR A 6 -9.05 -30.55 -29.38
CA THR A 6 -7.84 -29.76 -29.63
C THR A 6 -8.04 -28.29 -29.25
N VAL A 7 -9.21 -27.70 -29.52
CA VAL A 7 -9.54 -26.32 -29.11
C VAL A 7 -9.60 -26.19 -27.57
N LEU A 8 -10.22 -27.16 -26.88
CA LEU A 8 -10.25 -27.18 -25.42
C LEU A 8 -8.85 -27.26 -24.80
N ILE A 9 -7.99 -28.13 -25.32
CA ILE A 9 -6.62 -28.28 -24.81
C ILE A 9 -5.78 -27.02 -25.07
N LEU A 10 -5.94 -26.37 -26.24
CA LEU A 10 -5.26 -25.10 -26.54
C LEU A 10 -5.73 -23.96 -25.63
N SER A 11 -7.03 -23.87 -25.34
CA SER A 11 -7.56 -22.86 -24.40
C SER A 11 -7.04 -23.07 -22.97
N ALA A 12 -6.92 -24.33 -22.52
CA ALA A 12 -6.38 -24.65 -21.21
C ALA A 12 -4.88 -24.31 -21.10
N ALA A 13 -4.09 -24.59 -22.14
CA ALA A 13 -2.67 -24.24 -22.20
C ALA A 13 -2.43 -22.72 -22.25
N ALA A 14 -3.28 -21.96 -22.95
CA ALA A 14 -3.24 -20.51 -22.98
C ALA A 14 -3.60 -19.88 -21.61
N ALA A 15 -4.58 -20.45 -20.90
CA ALA A 15 -4.93 -20.01 -19.55
C ALA A 15 -3.81 -20.27 -18.52
N LEU A 16 -3.08 -21.38 -18.66
CA LEU A 16 -1.96 -21.74 -17.76
C LEU A 16 -0.75 -20.81 -17.91
N THR A 17 -0.47 -20.31 -19.12
CA THR A 17 0.62 -19.35 -19.36
C THR A 17 0.24 -17.91 -18.99
N ALA A 18 -1.05 -17.56 -18.96
CA ALA A 18 -1.53 -16.26 -18.49
C ALA A 18 -1.42 -16.09 -16.96
N CYS A 19 -1.35 -17.18 -16.20
CA CYS A 19 -1.14 -17.16 -14.74
C CYS A 19 0.34 -17.14 -14.31
N ALA A 20 1.28 -17.28 -15.25
CA ALA A 20 2.71 -17.14 -14.97
C ALA A 20 3.11 -15.66 -15.10
N THR A 21 2.70 -14.82 -14.15
CA THR A 21 3.30 -13.49 -14.00
C THR A 21 4.81 -13.65 -14.01
N THR A 22 5.48 -12.99 -14.95
CA THR A 22 6.93 -13.12 -15.08
C THR A 22 7.60 -12.74 -13.75
N PRO A 23 8.65 -13.46 -13.32
CA PRO A 23 9.33 -13.17 -12.07
C PRO A 23 9.82 -11.72 -12.00
N GLU A 24 10.22 -11.15 -13.14
CA GLU A 24 10.56 -9.74 -13.32
C GLU A 24 9.39 -8.79 -12.98
N GLN A 25 8.19 -9.06 -13.48
CA GLN A 25 7.01 -8.24 -13.15
C GLN A 25 6.62 -8.37 -11.67
N LYS A 26 6.79 -9.55 -11.08
CA LYS A 26 6.53 -9.76 -9.64
C LYS A 26 7.53 -8.99 -8.78
N ALA A 27 8.82 -9.02 -9.13
CA ALA A 27 9.86 -8.26 -8.45
C ALA A 27 9.61 -6.74 -8.57
N ALA A 28 9.25 -6.26 -9.78
CA ALA A 28 8.91 -4.85 -9.99
C ALA A 28 7.69 -4.40 -9.17
N ARG A 29 6.64 -5.23 -9.08
CA ARG A 29 5.47 -4.96 -8.23
C ARG A 29 5.84 -4.93 -6.75
N ALA A 30 6.64 -5.87 -6.27
CA ALA A 30 7.09 -5.89 -4.88
C ALA A 30 7.94 -4.65 -4.52
N ALA A 31 8.83 -4.23 -5.42
CA ALA A 31 9.60 -3.00 -5.23
C ALA A 31 8.70 -1.75 -5.22
N ALA A 32 7.69 -1.70 -6.09
CA ALA A 32 6.70 -0.62 -6.11
C ALA A 32 5.85 -0.60 -4.83
N GLN A 33 5.41 -1.75 -4.33
CA GLN A 33 4.67 -1.88 -3.07
C GLN A 33 5.51 -1.40 -1.88
N LYS A 34 6.78 -1.81 -1.80
CA LYS A 34 7.71 -1.33 -0.76
C LYS A 34 7.85 0.19 -0.78
N ARG A 35 8.03 0.80 -1.97
CA ARG A 35 8.12 2.26 -2.12
C ARG A 35 6.83 2.96 -1.72
N TYR A 36 5.68 2.38 -2.06
CA TYR A 36 4.38 2.90 -1.66
C TYR A 36 4.24 2.92 -0.14
N GLU A 37 4.59 1.83 0.54
CA GLU A 37 4.57 1.73 2.01
C GLU A 37 5.51 2.75 2.66
N GLN A 38 6.74 2.89 2.14
CA GLN A 38 7.69 3.89 2.63
C GLN A 38 7.14 5.31 2.48
N ASN A 39 6.59 5.65 1.31
CA ASN A 39 6.00 6.97 1.06
C ASN A 39 4.78 7.23 1.94
N LEU A 40 3.96 6.20 2.21
CA LEU A 40 2.85 6.31 3.14
C LEU A 40 3.37 6.68 4.55
N GLN A 41 4.38 5.98 5.06
CA GLN A 41 4.98 6.28 6.35
C GLN A 41 5.55 7.71 6.41
N ILE A 42 6.28 8.14 5.38
CA ILE A 42 6.80 9.51 5.28
C ILE A 42 5.64 10.52 5.29
N SER A 43 4.58 10.29 4.51
CA SER A 43 3.45 11.22 4.42
C SER A 43 2.68 11.34 5.74
N LEU A 44 2.55 10.26 6.50
CA LEU A 44 1.93 10.26 7.82
C LEU A 44 2.83 10.96 8.84
N ALA A 45 4.14 10.71 8.80
CA ALA A 45 5.10 11.41 9.64
C ALA A 45 5.12 12.92 9.35
N ALA A 46 4.98 13.33 8.09
CA ALA A 46 4.99 14.74 7.67
C ALA A 46 3.80 15.54 8.21
N GLN A 47 2.69 14.88 8.56
CA GLN A 47 1.54 15.52 9.21
C GLN A 47 1.85 15.90 10.67
N CYS A 48 2.81 15.22 11.29
CA CYS A 48 3.21 15.41 12.68
C CYS A 48 4.45 16.29 12.82
N ASP A 49 5.51 15.94 12.07
CA ASP A 49 6.77 16.67 12.04
C ASP A 49 7.45 16.50 10.68
N LYS A 50 7.54 17.61 9.95
CA LYS A 50 8.18 17.65 8.64
C LYS A 50 9.68 17.32 8.71
N ALA A 51 10.39 17.77 9.75
CA ALA A 51 11.81 17.52 9.89
C ALA A 51 12.09 16.02 10.11
N THR A 52 11.26 15.36 10.93
CA THR A 52 11.36 13.91 11.15
C THR A 52 11.00 13.12 9.89
N ALA A 53 10.02 13.58 9.11
CA ALA A 53 9.68 12.96 7.82
C ALA A 53 10.81 13.05 6.79
N GLU A 54 11.53 14.17 6.74
CA GLU A 54 12.72 14.33 5.88
C GLU A 54 13.85 13.37 6.30
N LEU A 55 14.05 13.17 7.61
CA LEU A 55 15.01 12.18 8.11
C LEU A 55 14.59 10.74 7.76
N MET A 56 13.30 10.40 7.86
CA MET A 56 12.78 9.09 7.43
C MET A 56 13.01 8.85 5.94
N ARG A 57 12.79 9.87 5.11
CA ARG A 57 13.07 9.78 3.68
C ARG A 57 14.55 9.49 3.40
N GLN A 58 15.45 10.24 4.04
CA GLN A 58 16.90 10.02 3.91
C GLN A 58 17.31 8.63 4.38
N GLN A 59 16.70 8.11 5.45
CA GLN A 59 16.94 6.76 5.96
C GLN A 59 16.53 5.69 4.93
N PHE A 60 15.40 5.85 4.23
CA PHE A 60 14.99 4.91 3.19
C PHE A 60 15.88 4.98 1.94
N GLU A 61 16.28 6.18 1.52
CA GLU A 61 17.21 6.38 0.39
C GLU A 61 18.60 5.75 0.67
N GLN A 62 19.07 5.83 1.92
CA GLN A 62 20.29 5.16 2.38
C GLN A 62 20.14 3.63 2.46
N ALA A 63 18.95 3.13 2.83
CA ALA A 63 18.70 1.68 2.89
C ALA A 63 18.67 1.04 1.49
N ASP A 64 18.20 1.76 0.48
CA ASP A 64 18.20 1.28 -0.90
C ASP A 64 19.60 1.37 -1.56
N ASN A 65 20.51 2.18 -1.01
CA ASN A 65 21.91 2.30 -1.47
C ASN A 65 22.89 2.09 -0.31
N PRO A 66 23.23 0.83 0.03
CA PRO A 66 24.12 0.54 1.14
C PRO A 66 25.57 0.93 0.82
N ALA A 67 25.90 2.22 1.03
CA ALA A 67 27.27 2.70 1.05
C ALA A 67 27.97 2.28 2.36
N PRO A 68 29.31 2.12 2.37
CA PRO A 68 30.03 1.73 3.58
C PRO A 68 29.79 2.74 4.72
N PRO A 69 29.64 2.26 5.97
CA PRO A 69 29.25 3.10 7.08
C PRO A 69 30.33 4.11 7.43
N THR A 70 30.08 5.36 7.03
CA THR A 70 30.91 6.52 7.38
C THR A 70 30.52 7.06 8.76
N ALA A 71 31.44 7.75 9.45
CA ALA A 71 31.16 8.38 10.75
C ALA A 71 29.89 9.26 10.73
N LYS A 72 29.65 9.94 9.59
CA LYS A 72 28.45 10.75 9.35
C LYS A 72 27.14 9.95 9.36
N GLN A 73 27.14 8.69 8.90
CA GLN A 73 25.95 7.83 8.99
C GLN A 73 25.62 7.43 10.43
N LYS A 74 26.63 7.28 11.29
CA LYS A 74 26.40 6.99 12.72
C LYS A 74 25.77 8.18 13.43
N GLU A 75 26.28 9.38 13.18
CA GLU A 75 25.69 10.63 13.72
C GLU A 75 24.26 10.86 13.22
N PHE A 76 24.01 10.58 11.93
CA PHE A 76 22.67 10.62 11.36
C PHE A 76 21.73 9.65 12.05
N ARG A 77 22.15 8.39 12.27
CA ARG A 77 21.34 7.38 12.96
C ARG A 77 21.00 7.80 14.39
N LEU A 78 21.94 8.40 15.12
CA LEU A 78 21.68 8.91 16.47
C LEU A 78 20.62 10.02 16.46
N LYS A 79 20.75 11.00 15.55
CA LYS A 79 19.75 12.07 15.40
C LYS A 79 18.38 11.54 14.97
N TYR A 80 18.35 10.55 14.09
CA TYR A 80 17.13 9.89 13.65
C TYR A 80 16.43 9.19 14.81
N VAL A 81 17.17 8.39 15.59
CA VAL A 81 16.60 7.66 16.74
C VAL A 81 16.08 8.64 17.77
N ASP A 82 16.82 9.69 18.10
CA ASP A 82 16.40 10.73 19.05
C ASP A 82 15.04 11.34 18.65
N LYS A 83 14.92 11.77 17.40
CA LYS A 83 13.69 12.38 16.86
C LYS A 83 12.50 11.41 16.76
N VAL A 84 12.74 10.18 16.34
CA VAL A 84 11.68 9.15 16.23
C VAL A 84 11.30 8.58 17.61
N SER A 85 12.21 8.66 18.59
CA SER A 85 11.96 8.25 19.97
C SER A 85 11.20 9.28 20.79
N ASP A 86 11.01 10.50 20.27
CA ASP A 86 10.25 11.54 20.94
C ASP A 86 8.80 11.06 21.19
N PRO A 87 8.31 11.04 22.45
CA PRO A 87 6.97 10.57 22.78
C PRO A 87 5.86 11.39 22.11
N MET A 88 6.10 12.69 21.83
CA MET A 88 5.14 13.53 21.11
C MET A 88 5.01 13.10 19.64
N PHE A 89 6.15 12.83 19.00
CA PHE A 89 6.16 12.31 17.63
C PHE A 89 5.49 10.93 17.56
N GLN A 90 5.82 10.02 18.48
CA GLN A 90 5.23 8.68 18.52
C GLN A 90 3.72 8.71 18.72
N ALA A 91 3.23 9.55 19.62
CA ALA A 91 1.80 9.70 19.86
C ALA A 91 1.08 10.25 18.62
N CYS A 92 1.62 11.30 18.00
CA CYS A 92 1.05 11.86 16.79
C CYS A 92 1.09 10.86 15.62
N TYR A 93 2.23 10.19 15.40
CA TYR A 93 2.38 9.20 14.34
C TYR A 93 1.40 8.03 14.51
N LYS A 94 1.22 7.55 15.75
CA LYS A 94 0.22 6.52 16.07
C LYS A 94 -1.19 6.98 15.74
N MET A 95 -1.55 8.22 16.08
CA MET A 95 -2.85 8.79 15.77
C MET A 95 -3.05 8.96 14.25
N ALA A 96 -2.04 9.46 13.53
CA ALA A 96 -2.08 9.60 12.08
C ALA A 96 -2.30 8.24 11.40
N TRP A 97 -1.61 7.20 11.89
CA TRP A 97 -1.79 5.83 11.41
C TRP A 97 -3.21 5.31 11.67
N GLN A 98 -3.74 5.52 12.86
CA GLN A 98 -5.12 5.14 13.21
C GLN A 98 -6.15 5.88 12.35
N ASN A 99 -5.95 7.17 12.09
CA ASN A 99 -6.80 7.95 11.20
C ASN A 99 -6.77 7.40 9.78
N TYR A 100 -5.60 7.09 9.24
CA TYR A 100 -5.47 6.47 7.93
C TYR A 100 -6.22 5.12 7.84
N ILE A 101 -6.10 4.26 8.85
CA ILE A 101 -6.86 3.01 8.92
C ILE A 101 -8.36 3.28 8.93
N ALA A 102 -8.83 4.20 9.78
CA ALA A 102 -10.23 4.56 9.86
C ALA A 102 -10.76 5.09 8.52
N GLN A 103 -9.99 5.91 7.81
CA GLN A 103 -10.35 6.38 6.47
C GLN A 103 -10.43 5.24 5.44
N GLN A 104 -9.53 4.26 5.51
CA GLN A 104 -9.62 3.08 4.64
C GLN A 104 -10.87 2.27 4.93
N GLN A 105 -11.18 2.02 6.21
CA GLN A 105 -12.40 1.32 6.60
C GLN A 105 -13.67 2.06 6.14
N LEU A 106 -13.69 3.39 6.24
CA LEU A 106 -14.80 4.20 5.74
C LEU A 106 -14.93 4.13 4.21
N ARG A 107 -13.81 4.13 3.48
CA ARG A 107 -13.81 3.95 2.02
C ARG A 107 -14.35 2.58 1.65
N GLU A 108 -13.86 1.53 2.30
CA GLU A 108 -14.30 0.15 2.07
C GLU A 108 -15.78 -0.04 2.40
N ALA A 109 -16.24 0.50 3.54
CA ALA A 109 -17.65 0.52 3.89
C ALA A 109 -18.49 1.25 2.84
N ARG A 110 -18.04 2.42 2.36
CA ARG A 110 -18.74 3.16 1.30
C ARG A 110 -18.82 2.35 0.01
N TYR A 111 -17.72 1.73 -0.43
CA TYR A 111 -17.74 0.85 -1.60
C TYR A 111 -18.73 -0.31 -1.43
N TYR A 112 -18.77 -0.93 -0.25
CA TYR A 112 -19.71 -2.01 0.04
C TYR A 112 -21.17 -1.52 0.04
N TYR A 113 -21.47 -0.37 0.66
CA TYR A 113 -22.81 0.20 0.67
C TYR A 113 -23.28 0.69 -0.72
N ASP A 114 -22.38 1.28 -1.50
CA ASP A 114 -22.69 1.74 -2.86
C ASP A 114 -22.95 0.56 -3.81
N ASP A 115 -22.22 -0.55 -3.67
CA ASP A 115 -22.44 -1.80 -4.41
C ASP A 115 -23.77 -2.47 -4.03
N TRP A 116 -24.10 -2.54 -2.74
CA TRP A 116 -25.41 -3.00 -2.26
C TRP A 116 -26.57 -2.08 -2.67
N GLY A 117 -26.33 -0.77 -2.79
CA GLY A 117 -27.29 0.21 -3.28
C GLY A 117 -27.59 0.08 -4.78
N PHE A 118 -26.61 -0.40 -5.57
CA PHE A 118 -26.78 -0.65 -7.00
C PHE A 118 -27.48 -1.98 -7.30
N TYR A 119 -27.42 -2.96 -6.40
CA TYR A 119 -28.05 -4.28 -6.60
C TYR A 119 -29.56 -4.33 -6.26
N HIS A 120 -30.13 -3.31 -5.61
CA HIS A 120 -31.57 -3.18 -5.36
C HIS A 120 -32.22 -1.86 -5.83
N PRO A 121 -32.18 -1.49 -7.13
CA PRO A 121 -32.88 -0.29 -7.62
C PRO A 121 -34.41 -0.39 -7.60
N PHE A 122 -34.98 -1.59 -7.38
CA PHE A 122 -36.40 -1.87 -7.62
C PHE A 122 -37.24 -2.19 -6.37
N TYR A 123 -36.72 -2.04 -5.14
CA TYR A 123 -37.55 -2.19 -3.94
C TYR A 123 -38.29 -0.89 -3.60
N ARG A 124 -39.01 -0.32 -4.58
CA ARG A 124 -40.12 0.60 -4.31
C ARG A 124 -41.36 -0.26 -4.05
N PRO A 125 -41.91 -0.31 -2.82
CA PRO A 125 -43.19 -0.99 -2.60
C PRO A 125 -44.26 -0.29 -3.46
N PRO A 126 -45.03 -1.02 -4.28
CA PRO A 126 -45.85 -0.44 -5.36
C PRO A 126 -47.15 0.25 -4.89
N PHE A 127 -47.29 0.61 -3.61
CA PHE A 127 -48.58 1.01 -3.02
C PHE A 127 -48.52 2.28 -2.15
N TRP A 128 -47.82 3.33 -2.61
CA TRP A 128 -47.94 4.66 -2.02
C TRP A 128 -48.33 5.67 -3.11
N TRP A 129 -49.64 5.88 -3.23
CA TRP A 129 -50.27 7.12 -3.72
C TRP A 129 -50.64 7.96 -2.50
#